data_AF-A0A810QBI2-F1
#
_entry.id   AF-A0A810QBI2-F1
#
_cell.length_a   1.000
_cell.length_b   1.000
_cell.length_c   1.000
_cell.angle_alpha   90.00
_cell.angle_beta   90.00
_cell.angle_gamma   90.00
#
_symmetry.space_group_name_H-M   'P 1'
#
loop_
_entity.id
_entity.type
_entity.pdbx_description
1 polymer ?
#
loop_
_entity_poly.entity_id
_entity_poly.type
_entity_poly.pdbx_seq_one_letter_code
_entity_poly.pdbx_strand_id
1 'polypeptide(L)'
;MNSPVPRHLAGLFLALLLTGAIWPTPEWRAAWYVIRHQTELQADMDACFLQGKNLSYDGSFLYVNDWPGQHSMVEYVFIEQSGRLYGFYYSPDNVPLAFQNAALPLEETPDGWRWRDGRGSGETRRLAPRWFLFSAPT
;
A
#
# COMPACT_ATOMS: atom_id res chain seq x y z
N MET A 1 -11.41 -68.48 26.66
CA MET A 1 -11.90 -67.42 25.75
C MET A 1 -11.69 -66.09 26.44
N ASN A 2 -10.83 -65.23 25.90
CA ASN A 2 -10.79 -63.78 26.13
C ASN A 2 -9.83 -63.20 25.07
N SER A 3 -10.38 -62.70 23.97
CA SER A 3 -9.60 -61.96 22.96
C SER A 3 -9.30 -60.56 23.48
N PRO A 4 -8.08 -60.02 23.28
CA PRO A 4 -7.80 -58.62 23.54
C PRO A 4 -8.43 -57.72 22.47
N VAL A 5 -9.07 -56.65 22.93
CA VAL A 5 -9.63 -55.56 22.11
C VAL A 5 -8.52 -54.93 21.24
N PRO A 6 -8.77 -54.64 19.96
CA PRO A 6 -7.75 -54.06 19.09
C PRO A 6 -7.48 -52.59 19.46
N ARG A 7 -6.19 -52.22 19.50
CA ARG A 7 -5.67 -50.88 19.83
C ARG A 7 -5.84 -49.91 18.66
N HIS A 8 -7.07 -49.71 18.22
CA HIS A 8 -7.44 -48.62 17.34
C HIS A 8 -8.37 -47.70 18.14
N LEU A 9 -8.22 -46.38 18.00
CA LEU A 9 -9.02 -45.32 18.66
C LEU A 9 -8.46 -44.78 19.99
N ALA A 10 -7.20 -44.32 20.00
CA ALA A 10 -6.77 -43.32 20.98
C ALA A 10 -5.55 -42.55 20.45
N GLY A 11 -5.78 -41.51 19.66
CA GLY A 11 -4.70 -40.66 19.20
C GLY A 11 -5.06 -39.82 17.99
N LEU A 12 -6.18 -39.10 18.04
CA LEU A 12 -6.57 -38.19 16.96
C LEU A 12 -7.27 -36.95 17.51
N PHE A 13 -6.63 -36.29 18.48
CA PHE A 13 -6.97 -34.92 18.84
C PHE A 13 -5.69 -34.26 19.37
N LEU A 14 -5.07 -33.44 18.53
CA LEU A 14 -4.65 -32.07 18.81
C LEU A 14 -3.56 -31.61 17.81
N ALA A 15 -3.87 -31.65 16.51
CA ALA A 15 -3.19 -30.77 15.56
C ALA A 15 -3.82 -29.38 15.75
N LEU A 16 -3.38 -28.65 16.78
CA LEU A 16 -3.72 -27.25 16.94
C LEU A 16 -3.03 -26.51 15.78
N LEU A 17 -3.82 -26.16 14.77
CA LEU A 17 -3.45 -25.24 13.70
C LEU A 17 -2.99 -23.92 14.35
N LEU A 18 -1.69 -23.78 14.56
CA LEU A 18 -1.02 -22.48 14.69
C LEU A 18 -0.98 -21.84 13.31
N THR A 19 -2.14 -21.61 12.69
CA THR A 19 -2.25 -20.61 11.64
C THR A 19 -2.28 -19.27 12.35
N GLY A 20 -1.12 -18.79 12.78
CA GLY A 20 -0.97 -17.38 13.10
C GLY A 20 -1.47 -16.63 11.87
N ALA A 21 -2.59 -15.92 11.99
CA ALA A 21 -3.06 -15.06 10.92
C ALA A 21 -1.96 -14.02 10.69
N ILE A 22 -1.16 -14.20 9.65
CA ILE A 22 -0.26 -13.16 9.16
C ILE A 22 -1.21 -12.12 8.57
N TRP A 23 -1.65 -11.17 9.40
CA TRP A 23 -2.39 -10.03 8.90
C TRP A 23 -1.45 -9.25 7.97
N PRO A 24 -1.84 -9.04 6.71
CA PRO A 24 -0.99 -8.32 5.77
C PRO A 24 -0.79 -6.88 6.25
N THR A 25 0.44 -6.37 6.16
CA THR A 25 0.74 -5.00 6.57
C THR A 25 0.00 -3.99 5.69
N PRO A 26 -0.25 -2.75 6.18
CA PRO A 26 -0.80 -1.67 5.38
C PRO A 26 -0.15 -1.49 4.01
N GLU A 27 1.19 -1.54 3.96
CA GLU A 27 1.96 -1.38 2.73
C GLU A 27 1.68 -2.53 1.76
N TRP A 28 1.63 -3.76 2.26
CA TRP A 28 1.31 -4.93 1.44
C TRP A 28 -0.09 -4.81 0.85
N ARG A 29 -1.08 -4.36 1.65
CA ARG A 29 -2.46 -4.18 1.19
C ARG A 29 -2.57 -3.10 0.12
N ALA A 30 -1.90 -1.97 0.30
CA ALA A 30 -1.84 -0.88 -0.68
C ALA A 30 -1.18 -1.36 -1.99
N ALA A 31 -0.05 -2.06 -1.89
CA ALA A 31 0.65 -2.63 -3.04
C ALA A 31 -0.24 -3.60 -3.82
N TRP A 32 -0.90 -4.52 -3.11
CA TRP A 32 -1.80 -5.49 -3.72
C TRP A 32 -3.02 -4.87 -4.38
N TYR A 33 -3.55 -3.78 -3.80
CA TYR A 33 -4.64 -3.05 -4.42
C TYR A 33 -4.21 -2.51 -5.79
N VAL A 34 -3.06 -1.81 -5.86
CA VAL A 34 -2.57 -1.27 -7.14
C VAL A 34 -2.30 -2.37 -8.15
N ILE A 35 -1.71 -3.49 -7.74
CA ILE A 35 -1.46 -4.63 -8.64
C ILE A 35 -2.77 -5.21 -9.18
N ARG A 36 -3.78 -5.38 -8.31
CA ARG A 36 -5.07 -5.97 -8.69
C ARG A 36 -5.93 -5.05 -9.56
N HIS A 37 -5.83 -3.74 -9.35
CA HIS A 37 -6.62 -2.71 -10.02
C HIS A 37 -5.82 -1.89 -11.03
N GLN A 38 -4.64 -2.37 -11.46
CA GLN A 38 -3.70 -1.59 -12.28
C GLN A 38 -4.37 -0.99 -13.52
N THR A 39 -5.16 -1.79 -14.24
CA THR A 39 -5.76 -1.37 -15.50
C THR A 39 -6.76 -0.22 -15.29
N GLU A 40 -7.58 -0.33 -14.25
CA GLU A 40 -8.59 0.66 -13.88
C GLU A 40 -7.90 1.95 -13.42
N LEU A 41 -6.97 1.84 -12.48
CA LEU A 41 -6.19 2.95 -11.96
C LEU A 41 -5.42 3.68 -13.07
N GLN A 42 -4.81 2.94 -14.01
CA GLN A 42 -4.10 3.54 -15.12
C GLN A 42 -5.05 4.25 -16.08
N ALA A 43 -6.23 3.68 -16.36
CA ALA A 43 -7.24 4.32 -17.20
C ALA A 43 -7.76 5.62 -16.56
N ASP A 44 -7.94 5.65 -15.24
CA ASP A 44 -8.33 6.85 -14.49
C ASP A 44 -7.25 7.93 -14.56
N MET A 45 -5.97 7.56 -14.43
CA MET A 45 -4.86 8.50 -14.58
C MET A 45 -4.72 9.02 -16.01
N ASP A 46 -4.91 8.18 -17.02
CA ASP A 46 -4.90 8.61 -18.42
C ASP A 46 -6.09 9.54 -18.72
N ALA A 47 -7.28 9.23 -18.18
CA ALA A 47 -8.44 10.10 -18.25
C ALA A 47 -8.18 11.46 -17.59
N CYS A 48 -7.54 11.48 -16.42
CA CYS A 48 -7.20 12.70 -15.69
C CYS A 48 -6.15 13.53 -16.45
N PHE A 49 -4.97 12.96 -16.70
CA PHE A 49 -3.81 13.71 -17.20
C PHE A 49 -3.80 13.91 -18.72
N LEU A 50 -4.44 13.04 -19.51
CA LEU A 50 -4.47 13.17 -20.97
C LEU A 50 -5.78 13.77 -21.49
N GLN A 51 -6.89 13.58 -20.78
CA GLN A 51 -8.22 14.02 -21.22
C GLN A 51 -8.80 15.16 -20.37
N GLY A 52 -8.13 15.55 -19.28
CA GLY A 52 -8.59 16.61 -18.38
C GLY A 52 -9.88 16.25 -17.63
N LYS A 53 -10.17 14.96 -17.45
CA LYS A 53 -11.33 14.52 -16.67
C LYS A 53 -11.03 14.64 -15.18
N ASN A 54 -12.07 14.86 -14.39
CA ASN A 54 -11.94 14.83 -12.94
C ASN A 54 -11.60 13.41 -12.44
N LEU A 55 -10.86 13.35 -11.35
CA LEU A 55 -10.63 12.09 -10.63
C LEU A 55 -11.96 11.49 -10.16
N SER A 56 -12.10 10.17 -10.35
CA SER A 56 -13.25 9.38 -9.92
C SER A 56 -12.77 8.18 -9.12
N TYR A 57 -13.39 7.89 -7.98
CA TYR A 57 -13.02 6.78 -7.09
C TYR A 57 -14.24 6.32 -6.29
N ASP A 58 -14.26 5.05 -5.91
CA ASP A 58 -15.43 4.34 -5.34
C ASP A 58 -15.62 4.54 -3.81
N GLY A 59 -14.80 5.38 -3.18
CA GLY A 59 -14.82 5.61 -1.73
C GLY A 59 -14.05 4.59 -0.91
N SER A 60 -13.28 3.68 -1.53
CA SER A 60 -12.42 2.71 -0.84
C SER A 60 -11.20 3.33 -0.12
N PHE A 61 -10.98 4.63 -0.27
CA PHE A 61 -9.85 5.36 0.27
C PHE A 61 -10.29 6.33 1.35
N LEU A 62 -9.42 6.59 2.32
CA LEU A 62 -9.63 7.66 3.29
C LEU A 62 -9.70 9.02 2.57
N TYR A 63 -8.76 9.24 1.65
CA TYR A 63 -8.65 10.45 0.85
C TYR A 63 -8.06 10.13 -0.52
N VAL A 64 -8.50 10.87 -1.54
CA VAL A 64 -7.81 10.94 -2.83
C VAL A 64 -7.60 12.41 -3.16
N ASN A 65 -6.33 12.81 -3.31
CA ASN A 65 -5.94 14.21 -3.46
C ASN A 65 -5.13 14.41 -4.74
N ASP A 66 -5.35 15.53 -5.43
CA ASP A 66 -4.46 16.01 -6.49
C ASP A 66 -3.53 17.09 -5.92
N TRP A 67 -2.23 16.87 -6.10
CA TRP A 67 -1.17 17.73 -5.61
C TRP A 67 -0.38 18.30 -6.80
N PRO A 68 -0.69 19.53 -7.26
CA PRO A 68 0.08 20.18 -8.30
C PRO A 68 1.46 20.59 -7.78
N GLY A 69 2.41 20.82 -8.68
CA GLY A 69 3.76 21.25 -8.32
C GLY A 69 4.71 21.21 -9.50
N GLN A 70 6.01 21.23 -9.22
CA GLN A 70 7.04 20.99 -10.24
C GLN A 70 6.85 19.61 -10.91
N HIS A 71 6.46 18.63 -10.09
CA HIS A 71 6.02 17.30 -10.49
C HIS A 71 4.61 17.13 -9.96
N SER A 72 3.63 16.72 -10.76
CA SER A 72 2.25 16.49 -10.27
C SER A 72 2.14 15.13 -9.58
N MET A 73 1.20 15.02 -8.64
CA MET A 73 0.94 13.78 -7.91
C MET A 73 -0.55 13.59 -7.65
N VAL A 74 -1.07 12.39 -7.92
CA VAL A 74 -2.38 11.97 -7.39
C VAL A 74 -2.16 10.97 -6.27
N GLU A 75 -2.56 11.35 -5.06
CA GLU A 75 -2.40 10.59 -3.82
C GLU A 75 -3.65 9.80 -3.49
N TYR A 76 -3.48 8.55 -3.08
CA TYR A 76 -4.52 7.66 -2.58
C TYR A 76 -4.16 7.22 -1.16
N VAL A 77 -4.79 7.82 -0.16
CA VAL A 77 -4.59 7.47 1.26
C VAL A 77 -5.47 6.28 1.59
N PHE A 78 -4.86 5.15 1.89
CA PHE A 78 -5.54 3.86 2.03
C PHE A 78 -5.96 3.55 3.46
N ILE A 79 -5.05 3.76 4.42
CA ILE A 79 -5.31 3.45 5.83
C ILE A 79 -4.38 4.25 6.74
N GLU A 80 -4.90 4.59 7.93
CA GLU A 80 -4.09 5.06 9.05
C GLU A 80 -3.89 3.93 10.05
N GLN A 81 -2.63 3.64 10.41
CA GLN A 81 -2.32 2.64 11.43
C GLN A 81 -1.08 3.05 12.22
N SER A 82 -1.16 2.97 13.54
CA SER A 82 -0.03 3.23 14.46
C SER A 82 0.65 4.59 14.27
N GLY A 83 -0.15 5.66 14.07
CA GLY A 83 0.37 7.03 13.89
C GLY A 83 1.02 7.26 12.52
N ARG A 84 0.64 6.47 11.51
CA ARG A 84 1.15 6.58 10.15
C ARG A 84 0.03 6.45 9.13
N LEU A 85 0.10 7.25 8.08
CA LEU A 85 -0.70 7.08 6.87
C LEU A 85 0.04 6.19 5.89
N TYR A 86 -0.71 5.28 5.28
CA TYR A 86 -0.25 4.39 4.24
C TYR A 86 -1.10 4.55 3.01
N GLY A 87 -0.46 4.48 1.86
CA GLY A 87 -1.15 4.61 0.60
C GLY A 87 -0.20 4.48 -0.58
N PHE A 88 -0.69 4.95 -1.72
CA PHE A 88 0.07 4.99 -2.96
C PHE A 88 -0.22 6.27 -3.70
N TYR A 89 0.58 6.56 -4.72
CA TYR A 89 0.35 7.70 -5.58
C TYR A 89 0.81 7.43 -7.01
N TYR A 90 0.21 8.21 -7.92
CA TYR A 90 0.63 8.30 -9.31
C TYR A 90 1.47 9.56 -9.53
N SER A 91 2.61 9.41 -10.20
CA SER A 91 3.49 10.48 -10.63
C SER A 91 3.65 10.41 -12.16
N PRO A 92 3.05 11.34 -12.93
CA PRO A 92 2.98 11.25 -14.40
C PRO A 92 4.33 11.19 -15.11
N ASP A 93 5.34 11.87 -14.55
CA ASP A 93 6.71 11.91 -15.07
C ASP A 93 7.62 10.85 -14.44
N ASN A 94 7.06 9.94 -13.65
CA ASN A 94 7.75 8.78 -13.07
C ASN A 94 8.83 9.13 -12.03
N VAL A 95 8.70 10.30 -11.40
CA VAL A 95 9.61 10.80 -10.35
C VAL A 95 9.09 10.45 -8.94
N PRO A 96 9.94 9.95 -8.01
CA PRO A 96 9.56 9.75 -6.62
C PRO A 96 9.33 11.09 -5.92
N LEU A 97 8.33 11.16 -5.03
CA LEU A 97 7.92 12.38 -4.33
C LEU A 97 7.72 12.06 -2.83
N ALA A 98 7.87 13.08 -1.99
CA ALA A 98 7.46 12.99 -0.59
C ALA A 98 5.92 13.05 -0.48
N PHE A 99 5.38 12.68 0.68
CA PHE A 99 3.95 12.72 0.95
C PHE A 99 3.35 14.11 0.66
N GLN A 100 2.15 14.14 0.08
CA GLN A 100 1.46 15.36 -0.36
C GLN A 100 2.29 16.27 -1.28
N ASN A 101 3.21 15.68 -2.05
CA ASN A 101 4.11 16.42 -2.93
C ASN A 101 4.92 17.52 -2.19
N ALA A 102 5.23 17.27 -0.91
CA ALA A 102 6.01 18.21 -0.13
C ALA A 102 7.40 18.39 -0.76
N ALA A 103 7.87 19.64 -0.86
CA ALA A 103 9.18 20.00 -1.40
C ALA A 103 10.30 19.63 -0.40
N LEU A 104 10.44 18.34 -0.12
CA LEU A 104 11.41 17.77 0.81
C LEU A 104 12.49 17.01 0.04
N PRO A 105 13.75 17.06 0.50
CA PRO A 105 14.80 16.24 -0.07
C PRO A 105 14.49 14.75 0.15
N LEU A 106 14.72 13.96 -0.88
CA LEU A 106 14.60 12.50 -0.86
C LEU A 106 16.00 11.88 -0.78
N GLU A 107 16.24 11.14 0.29
CA GLU A 107 17.44 10.32 0.45
C GLU A 107 17.18 8.94 -0.16
N GLU A 108 17.98 8.54 -1.15
CA GLU A 108 17.88 7.20 -1.72
C GLU A 108 18.36 6.14 -0.71
N THR A 109 17.65 5.01 -0.70
CA THR A 109 17.86 3.86 0.17
C THR A 109 17.76 2.58 -0.68
N PRO A 110 18.19 1.42 -0.17
CA PRO A 110 18.06 0.17 -0.93
C PRO A 110 16.63 -0.18 -1.38
N ASP A 111 15.62 0.27 -0.61
CA ASP A 111 14.21 -0.07 -0.84
C ASP A 111 13.39 1.06 -1.48
N GLY A 112 14.00 2.20 -1.78
CA GLY A 112 13.32 3.39 -2.30
C GLY A 112 13.91 4.68 -1.77
N TRP A 113 13.08 5.59 -1.28
CA TRP A 113 13.49 6.89 -0.78
C TRP A 113 12.92 7.17 0.60
N ARG A 114 13.68 7.88 1.41
CA ARG A 114 13.25 8.39 2.71
C ARG A 114 13.27 9.91 2.69
N TRP A 115 12.30 10.50 3.35
CA TRP A 115 12.21 11.94 3.57
C TRP A 115 11.86 12.19 5.04
N ARG A 116 12.09 13.42 5.50
CA ARG A 116 11.80 13.82 6.88
C ARG A 116 11.20 15.21 6.90
N ASP A 117 10.17 15.37 7.71
CA ASP A 117 9.56 16.65 8.03
C ASP A 117 9.61 16.91 9.56
N GLY A 118 8.89 17.94 10.01
CA GLY A 118 8.80 18.27 11.44
C GLY A 118 8.03 17.25 12.29
N ARG A 119 7.26 16.34 11.68
CA ARG A 119 6.47 15.30 12.37
C ARG A 119 7.24 13.99 12.47
N GLY A 120 8.07 13.68 11.49
CA GLY A 120 8.89 12.48 11.50
C GLY A 120 9.47 12.10 10.14
N SER A 121 9.88 10.85 9.99
CA SER A 121 10.34 10.31 8.72
C SER A 121 9.23 9.56 7.99
N GLY A 122 9.14 9.81 6.69
CA GLY A 122 8.33 9.03 5.77
C GLY A 122 9.17 8.36 4.69
N GLU A 123 8.51 7.48 3.95
CA GLU A 123 9.14 6.67 2.92
C GLU A 123 8.30 6.72 1.65
N THR A 124 8.98 6.63 0.52
CA THR A 124 8.40 6.47 -0.81
C THR A 124 9.10 5.29 -1.48
N ARG A 125 8.36 4.35 -2.05
CA ARG A 125 8.94 3.17 -2.72
C ARG A 125 8.28 2.96 -4.06
N ARG A 126 9.07 2.55 -5.06
CA ARG A 126 8.55 2.28 -6.39
C ARG A 126 7.80 0.95 -6.40
N LEU A 127 6.60 0.94 -6.98
CA LEU A 127 5.81 -0.27 -7.19
C LEU A 127 5.78 -0.68 -8.66
N ALA A 128 5.54 0.28 -9.54
CA ALA A 128 5.55 0.11 -11.00
C ALA A 128 5.97 1.43 -11.66
N PRO A 129 6.13 1.50 -13.00
CA PRO A 129 6.27 2.79 -13.66
C PRO A 129 5.13 3.72 -13.25
N ARG A 130 5.49 4.93 -12.79
CA ARG A 130 4.59 6.00 -12.31
C ARG A 130 3.81 5.71 -11.04
N TRP A 131 3.86 4.49 -10.50
CA TRP A 131 3.14 4.11 -9.29
C TRP A 131 4.10 3.86 -8.13
N PHE A 132 3.83 4.51 -7.01
CA PHE A 132 4.67 4.48 -5.83
C PHE A 132 3.84 4.26 -4.57
N LEU A 133 4.41 3.57 -3.59
CA LEU A 133 3.86 3.45 -2.23
C LEU A 133 4.43 4.55 -1.35
N PHE A 134 3.66 4.99 -0.35
CA PHE A 134 4.18 5.85 0.70
C PHE A 134 3.81 5.35 2.09
N SER A 135 4.64 5.72 3.07
CA SER A 135 4.25 5.79 4.46
C SER A 135 4.66 7.14 5.04
N ALA A 136 3.77 7.79 5.79
CA ALA A 136 3.98 9.12 6.34
C ALA A 136 3.58 9.15 7.82
N PRO A 137 4.29 9.91 8.68
CA PRO A 137 3.81 10.18 10.04
C PRO A 137 2.52 11.03 10.00
N THR A 138 1.59 10.81 10.94
CA THR A 138 0.44 11.70 11.15
C THR A 138 0.78 12.92 12.01
#